data_AF-A0A0L8HN72-F1
#
_entry.id   AF-A0A0L8HN72-F1
#
_cell.length_a   1.000
_cell.length_b   1.000
_cell.length_c   1.000
_cell.angle_alpha   90.00
_cell.angle_beta   90.00
_cell.angle_gamma   90.00
#
_symmetry.space_group_name_H-M   'P 1'
#
loop_
_entity.id
_entity.type
_entity.pdbx_description
1 polymer ?
#
loop_
_entity_poly.entity_id
_entity_poly.type
_entity_poly.pdbx_seq_one_letter_code
_entity_poly.pdbx_strand_id
1 'polypeptide(L)'
;GTGVVGVLVKEEICEKVVEVRRKSDRVKRVVLAFEEEVVRVICGYGPQSGRGIAEKEQFFDEMASEWDLQKVDELVLGMGDFNGHVGIQGFEDVHGGSGIELRNMEGRMLLEFCDEKELCVANMCIRKTVKEGDFLCRRE
;
A
#
# COMPACT_ATOMS: atom_id res chain seq x y z
N GLY A 1 -16.01 10.52 -3.09
CA GLY A 1 -15.33 11.75 -3.58
C GLY A 1 -14.21 11.37 -4.52
N THR A 2 -13.67 12.32 -5.28
CA THR A 2 -12.37 12.17 -5.96
C THR A 2 -11.30 12.20 -4.87
N GLY A 3 -10.86 11.01 -4.46
CA GLY A 3 -9.81 10.89 -3.45
C GLY A 3 -8.47 11.33 -4.01
N VAL A 4 -7.66 12.00 -3.19
CA VAL A 4 -6.31 12.42 -3.56
C VAL A 4 -5.34 11.94 -2.50
N VAL A 5 -4.16 11.48 -2.93
CA VAL A 5 -3.08 11.11 -2.01
C VAL A 5 -2.04 12.24 -1.91
N GLY A 6 -1.50 12.48 -0.73
CA GLY A 6 -0.44 13.46 -0.47
C GLY A 6 0.67 12.82 0.36
N VAL A 7 1.92 13.23 0.13
CA VAL A 7 3.07 12.78 0.90
C VAL A 7 3.68 14.00 1.56
N LEU A 8 3.75 13.99 2.89
CA LEU A 8 4.44 15.00 3.68
C LEU A 8 5.78 14.44 4.12
N VAL A 9 6.85 15.15 3.78
CA VAL A 9 8.23 14.75 4.11
C VAL A 9 8.79 15.77 5.09
N LYS A 10 9.46 15.28 6.13
CA LYS A 10 10.14 16.12 7.11
C LYS A 10 11.28 16.87 6.41
N GLU A 11 11.53 18.14 6.76
CA GLU A 11 12.49 19.00 6.06
C GLU A 11 13.89 18.36 5.93
N GLU A 12 14.37 17.69 6.98
CA GLU A 12 15.68 17.03 6.97
C GLU A 12 15.75 15.80 6.07
N ILE A 13 14.59 15.24 5.67
CA ILE A 13 14.49 14.10 4.75
C ILE A 13 14.29 14.58 3.30
N CYS A 14 13.87 15.83 3.09
CA CYS A 14 13.62 16.37 1.75
C CYS A 14 14.86 16.28 0.84
N GLU A 15 16.06 16.44 1.39
CA GLU A 15 17.31 16.29 0.64
C GLU A 15 17.58 14.85 0.16
N LYS A 16 16.91 13.85 0.74
CA LYS A 16 17.02 12.44 0.33
C LYS A 16 16.03 12.08 -0.76
N VAL A 17 15.04 12.93 -1.07
CA VAL A 17 14.05 12.67 -2.12
C VAL A 17 14.71 12.81 -3.49
N VAL A 18 14.91 11.68 -4.17
CA VAL A 18 15.52 11.65 -5.52
C VAL A 18 14.48 11.55 -6.62
N GLU A 19 13.26 11.09 -6.30
CA GLU A 19 12.19 10.95 -7.28
C GLU A 19 10.82 11.15 -6.66
N VAL A 20 9.95 11.88 -7.35
CA VAL A 20 8.51 11.97 -7.05
C VAL A 20 7.74 11.74 -8.33
N ARG A 21 6.86 10.74 -8.33
CA ARG A 21 6.00 10.43 -9.47
C ARG A 21 4.54 10.38 -9.05
N ARG A 22 3.69 11.03 -9.84
CA ARG A 22 2.23 10.88 -9.77
C ARG A 22 1.80 9.93 -10.87
N LYS A 23 1.42 8.71 -10.51
CA LYS A 23 0.82 7.74 -11.44
C LYS A 23 -0.63 8.12 -11.73
N SER A 24 -1.38 8.45 -10.68
CA SER A 24 -2.75 8.97 -10.75
C SER A 24 -3.05 9.87 -9.54
N ASP A 25 -4.29 10.32 -9.40
CA ASP A 25 -4.74 11.07 -8.22
C ASP A 25 -4.68 10.22 -6.95
N ARG A 26 -4.77 8.89 -7.12
CA ARG A 26 -4.83 7.91 -6.05
C ARG A 26 -3.51 7.19 -5.81
N VAL A 27 -2.61 7.15 -6.80
CA VAL A 27 -1.31 6.46 -6.68
C VAL A 27 -0.15 7.44 -6.91
N LYS A 28 0.70 7.58 -5.89
CA LYS A 28 1.95 8.35 -5.95
C LYS A 28 3.11 7.50 -5.51
N ARG A 29 4.29 7.83 -6.01
CA ARG A 29 5.55 7.19 -5.65
C ARG A 29 6.56 8.24 -5.24
N VAL A 30 7.29 7.96 -4.18
CA VAL A 30 8.43 8.75 -3.72
C VAL A 30 9.61 7.80 -3.55
N VAL A 31 10.77 8.18 -4.08
CA VAL A 31 12.02 7.44 -3.89
C VAL A 31 12.96 8.29 -3.06
N LEU A 32 13.45 7.69 -1.97
CA LEU A 32 14.41 8.26 -1.05
C LEU A 32 15.74 7.53 -1.23
N ALA A 33 16.83 8.26 -1.41
CA ALA A 33 18.17 7.69 -1.45
C ALA A 33 18.93 8.08 -0.18
N PHE A 34 19.26 7.07 0.63
CA PHE A 34 20.19 7.17 1.74
C PHE A 34 21.58 6.70 1.28
N GLU A 35 22.58 6.78 2.15
CA GLU A 35 23.97 6.44 1.78
C GLU A 35 24.13 4.97 1.39
N GLU A 36 23.43 4.06 2.08
CA GLU A 36 23.54 2.61 1.88
C GLU A 36 22.25 1.96 1.36
N GLU A 37 21.14 2.71 1.29
CA GLU A 37 19.80 2.15 1.04
C GLU A 37 18.99 3.06 0.13
N VAL A 38 18.21 2.47 -0.77
CA VAL A 38 17.18 3.18 -1.55
C VAL A 38 15.82 2.70 -1.09
N VAL A 39 14.97 3.65 -0.67
CA VAL A 39 13.61 3.36 -0.19
C VAL A 39 12.59 3.89 -1.19
N ARG A 40 11.79 3.01 -1.77
CA ARG A 40 10.64 3.34 -2.61
C ARG A 40 9.37 3.25 -1.80
N VAL A 41 8.68 4.37 -1.66
CA VAL A 41 7.37 4.43 -1.03
C VAL A 41 6.30 4.61 -2.11
N ILE A 42 5.38 3.66 -2.22
CA ILE A 42 4.21 3.72 -3.10
C ILE A 42 2.99 4.03 -2.24
N CYS A 43 2.44 5.23 -2.40
CA CYS A 43 1.31 5.73 -1.66
C CYS A 43 0.00 5.58 -2.46
N GLY A 44 -0.95 4.80 -1.94
CA GLY A 44 -2.24 4.53 -2.55
C GLY A 44 -3.43 5.10 -1.77
N TYR A 45 -4.48 5.52 -2.47
CA TYR A 45 -5.79 5.77 -1.88
C TYR A 45 -6.87 4.99 -2.64
N GLY A 46 -7.23 3.82 -2.10
CA GLY A 46 -8.15 2.87 -2.70
C GLY A 46 -9.55 3.45 -2.94
N PRO A 47 -10.28 3.00 -3.96
CA PRO A 47 -11.67 3.39 -4.16
C PRO A 47 -12.56 2.91 -2.99
N GLN A 48 -13.59 3.69 -2.66
CA GLN A 48 -14.57 3.33 -1.62
C GLN A 48 -15.48 2.18 -2.09
N SER A 49 -16.13 1.48 -1.15
CA SER A 49 -16.96 0.29 -1.43
C SER A 49 -18.03 0.48 -2.51
N GLY A 50 -18.59 1.69 -2.60
CA GLY A 50 -19.62 2.06 -3.60
C GLY A 50 -19.08 2.36 -5.00
N ARG A 51 -17.78 2.26 -5.25
CA ARG A 51 -17.18 2.48 -6.58
C ARG A 51 -17.25 1.21 -7.44
N GLY A 52 -17.22 1.38 -8.75
CA GLY A 52 -17.31 0.28 -9.71
C GLY A 52 -16.08 -0.63 -9.66
N ILE A 53 -16.26 -1.90 -10.04
CA ILE A 53 -15.19 -2.91 -10.04
C ILE A 53 -14.02 -2.47 -10.92
N ALA A 54 -14.28 -1.95 -12.12
CA ALA A 54 -13.25 -1.47 -13.04
C ALA A 54 -12.34 -0.37 -12.44
N GLU A 55 -12.85 0.50 -11.56
CA GLU A 55 -12.01 1.50 -10.89
C GLU A 55 -11.13 0.87 -9.80
N LYS A 56 -11.61 -0.19 -9.14
CA LYS A 56 -10.84 -0.95 -8.15
C LYS A 56 -9.73 -1.74 -8.83
N GLU A 57 -10.05 -2.41 -9.93
CA GLU A 57 -9.08 -3.14 -10.76
C GLU A 57 -8.01 -2.17 -11.28
N GLN A 58 -8.42 -1.05 -11.89
CA GLN A 58 -7.48 -0.03 -12.34
C GLN A 58 -6.56 0.47 -11.22
N PHE A 59 -7.09 0.67 -10.01
CA PHE A 59 -6.28 1.10 -8.87
C PHE A 59 -5.20 0.08 -8.51
N PHE A 60 -5.54 -1.22 -8.44
CA PHE A 60 -4.56 -2.26 -8.13
C PHE A 60 -3.57 -2.50 -9.29
N ASP A 61 -4.00 -2.37 -10.55
CA ASP A 61 -3.11 -2.40 -11.71
C ASP A 61 -2.08 -1.25 -11.66
N GLU A 62 -2.52 -0.05 -11.27
CA GLU A 62 -1.62 1.10 -11.10
C GLU A 62 -0.61 0.85 -9.97
N MET A 63 -1.05 0.32 -8.82
CA MET A 63 -0.18 -0.06 -7.71
C MET A 63 0.84 -1.13 -8.13
N ALA A 64 0.41 -2.19 -8.82
CA ALA A 64 1.27 -3.25 -9.34
C ALA A 64 2.31 -2.70 -10.31
N SER A 65 1.90 -1.84 -11.25
CA SER A 65 2.82 -1.25 -12.22
C SER A 65 3.90 -0.37 -11.59
N GLU A 66 3.62 0.25 -10.43
CA GLU A 66 4.60 1.03 -9.69
C GLU A 66 5.49 0.14 -8.81
N TRP A 67 4.95 -0.97 -8.31
CA TRP A 67 5.68 -1.99 -7.55
C TRP A 67 6.72 -2.71 -8.41
N ASP A 68 6.34 -3.09 -9.64
CA ASP A 68 7.17 -3.83 -10.58
C ASP A 68 8.36 -3.01 -11.12
N LEU A 69 8.40 -1.70 -10.86
CA LEU A 69 9.52 -0.82 -11.20
C LEU A 69 10.65 -0.82 -10.16
N GLN A 70 10.52 -1.62 -9.11
CA GLN A 70 11.54 -1.79 -8.09
C GLN A 70 12.86 -2.31 -8.66
N LYS A 71 13.98 -1.86 -8.09
CA LYS A 71 15.31 -2.35 -8.42
C LYS A 71 15.74 -3.47 -7.47
N VAL A 72 16.75 -4.23 -7.89
CA VAL A 72 17.48 -5.13 -7.00
C VAL A 72 18.08 -4.29 -5.87
N ASP A 73 17.99 -4.78 -4.64
CA ASP A 73 18.47 -4.12 -3.41
C ASP A 73 17.75 -2.79 -3.06
N GLU A 74 16.51 -2.61 -3.51
CA GLU A 74 15.66 -1.49 -3.08
C GLU A 74 14.63 -1.97 -2.04
N LEU A 75 14.56 -1.29 -0.88
CA LEU A 75 13.45 -1.46 0.05
C LEU A 75 12.20 -0.80 -0.52
N VAL A 76 11.15 -1.60 -0.74
CA VAL A 76 9.87 -1.11 -1.26
C VAL A 76 8.77 -1.23 -0.22
N LEU A 77 8.04 -0.13 -0.01
CA LEU A 77 6.95 -0.02 0.94
C LEU A 77 5.68 0.44 0.23
N GLY A 78 4.59 -0.31 0.42
CA GLY A 78 3.25 0.13 0.04
C GLY A 78 2.57 0.79 1.24
N MET A 79 2.00 1.97 1.06
CA MET A 79 1.35 2.70 2.15
C MET A 79 0.07 3.35 1.64
N GLY A 80 -0.94 3.50 2.48
CA GLY A 80 -2.16 4.17 2.02
C GLY A 80 -3.40 3.85 2.81
N ASP A 81 -4.54 4.32 2.34
CA ASP A 81 -5.83 3.80 2.79
C ASP A 81 -6.47 3.07 1.62
N PHE A 82 -6.50 1.74 1.67
CA PHE A 82 -7.04 0.92 0.60
C PHE A 82 -8.56 0.75 0.68
N ASN A 83 -9.23 1.31 1.71
CA ASN A 83 -10.64 1.05 2.01
C ASN A 83 -11.00 -0.45 2.12
N GLY A 84 -9.98 -1.30 2.32
CA GLY A 84 -10.10 -2.73 2.45
C GLY A 84 -10.37 -3.16 3.89
N HIS A 85 -11.43 -3.94 4.09
CA HIS A 85 -11.68 -4.71 5.29
C HIS A 85 -11.21 -6.13 5.00
N VAL A 86 -10.04 -6.50 5.50
CA VAL A 86 -9.41 -7.81 5.22
C VAL A 86 -10.03 -8.95 6.03
N GLY A 87 -10.76 -8.63 7.10
CA GLY A 87 -11.54 -9.58 7.87
C GLY A 87 -10.82 -10.15 9.11
N ILE A 88 -11.61 -10.71 10.03
CA ILE A 88 -11.10 -11.44 11.21
C ILE A 88 -10.44 -12.76 10.79
N GLN A 89 -10.93 -13.41 9.74
CA GLN A 89 -10.33 -14.64 9.22
C GLN A 89 -9.00 -14.31 8.55
N GLY A 90 -7.94 -15.01 8.96
CA GLY A 90 -6.63 -14.95 8.34
C GLY A 90 -6.67 -15.17 6.83
N PHE A 91 -5.61 -14.77 6.16
CA PHE A 91 -5.33 -15.16 4.79
C PHE A 91 -3.92 -15.75 4.80
N GLU A 92 -3.80 -16.99 4.36
CA GLU A 92 -2.58 -17.77 4.44
C GLU A 92 -1.41 -16.95 3.88
N ASP A 93 -0.33 -16.87 4.65
CA ASP A 93 0.89 -16.12 4.36
C ASP A 93 0.76 -14.58 4.17
N VAL A 94 -0.45 -14.00 4.18
CA VAL A 94 -0.67 -12.54 4.14
C VAL A 94 -0.93 -11.95 5.53
N HIS A 95 -1.77 -12.59 6.36
CA HIS A 95 -2.04 -12.14 7.74
C HIS A 95 -2.67 -13.18 8.69
N GLY A 96 -2.39 -13.03 9.99
CA GLY A 96 -2.80 -13.95 11.07
C GLY A 96 -4.23 -13.79 11.64
N GLY A 97 -5.04 -12.84 11.17
CA GLY A 97 -6.48 -12.77 11.53
C GLY A 97 -6.84 -11.83 12.71
N SER A 98 -6.27 -10.63 12.74
CA SER A 98 -6.54 -9.57 13.72
C SER A 98 -7.61 -8.52 13.29
N GLY A 99 -8.49 -8.84 12.34
CA GLY A 99 -9.44 -7.87 11.78
C GLY A 99 -10.60 -7.60 12.72
N ILE A 100 -11.35 -6.51 12.50
CA ILE A 100 -12.52 -6.16 13.34
C ILE A 100 -13.84 -6.41 12.60
N GLU A 101 -13.82 -6.34 11.26
CA GLU A 101 -15.04 -6.37 10.43
C GLU A 101 -15.05 -7.57 9.48
N LEU A 102 -16.16 -7.77 8.75
CA LEU A 102 -16.25 -8.79 7.69
C LEU A 102 -15.43 -8.37 6.47
N ARG A 103 -14.87 -9.37 5.77
CA ARG A 103 -14.07 -9.12 4.57
C ARG A 103 -14.93 -8.49 3.47
N ASN A 104 -14.54 -7.32 2.96
CA ASN A 104 -15.19 -6.67 1.81
C ASN A 104 -14.41 -6.95 0.51
N MET A 105 -14.95 -6.48 -0.62
CA MET A 105 -14.34 -6.68 -1.95
C MET A 105 -12.95 -6.06 -2.02
N GLU A 106 -12.77 -4.85 -1.51
CA GLU A 106 -11.51 -4.10 -1.49
C GLU A 106 -10.47 -4.84 -0.65
N GLY A 107 -10.88 -5.38 0.50
CA GLY A 107 -10.06 -6.18 1.36
C GLY A 107 -9.64 -7.47 0.69
N ARG A 108 -10.54 -8.13 -0.05
CA ARG A 108 -10.17 -9.30 -0.86
C ARG A 108 -9.15 -8.96 -1.94
N MET A 109 -9.38 -7.90 -2.72
CA MET A 109 -8.46 -7.47 -3.77
C MET A 109 -7.09 -7.05 -3.20
N LEU A 110 -7.08 -6.42 -2.02
CA LEU A 110 -5.84 -6.11 -1.31
C LEU A 110 -5.07 -7.37 -0.93
N LEU A 111 -5.76 -8.41 -0.47
CA LEU A 111 -5.13 -9.70 -0.11
C LEU A 111 -4.61 -10.42 -1.35
N GLU A 112 -5.37 -10.46 -2.44
CA GLU A 112 -4.95 -11.03 -3.72
C GLU A 112 -3.71 -10.29 -4.28
N PHE A 113 -3.69 -8.95 -4.20
CA PHE A 113 -2.52 -8.14 -4.55
C PHE A 113 -1.31 -8.46 -3.66
N CYS A 114 -1.51 -8.56 -2.35
CA CYS A 114 -0.43 -8.91 -1.43
C CYS A 114 0.08 -10.33 -1.69
N ASP A 115 -0.78 -11.25 -2.09
CA ASP A 115 -0.38 -12.61 -2.42
C ASP A 115 0.45 -12.68 -3.70
N GLU A 116 -0.03 -12.04 -4.76
CA GLU A 116 0.68 -11.97 -6.04
C GLU A 116 2.08 -11.33 -5.91
N LYS A 117 2.22 -10.31 -5.06
CA LYS A 117 3.46 -9.54 -4.90
C LYS A 117 4.31 -10.00 -3.71
N GLU A 118 3.98 -11.13 -3.07
CA GLU A 118 4.67 -11.68 -1.90
C GLU A 118 4.81 -10.66 -0.75
N LEU A 119 3.70 -9.99 -0.43
CA LEU A 119 3.58 -8.95 0.60
C LEU A 119 2.78 -9.41 1.81
N CYS A 120 3.03 -8.74 2.92
CA CYS A 120 2.28 -8.78 4.16
C CYS A 120 1.57 -7.46 4.39
N VAL A 121 0.36 -7.51 4.96
CA VAL A 121 -0.31 -6.34 5.51
C VAL A 121 0.25 -6.07 6.91
N ALA A 122 1.35 -5.32 6.99
CA ALA A 122 2.10 -5.03 8.21
C ALA A 122 1.26 -4.41 9.33
N ASN A 123 0.18 -3.71 8.96
CA ASN A 123 -0.81 -3.15 9.87
C ASN A 123 -1.42 -4.17 10.85
N MET A 124 -1.42 -5.44 10.47
CA MET A 124 -2.02 -6.53 11.23
C MET A 124 -1.00 -7.29 12.10
N CYS A 125 0.29 -7.06 11.85
CA CYS A 125 1.40 -7.59 12.65
C CYS A 125 1.62 -6.80 13.95
N ILE A 126 0.94 -5.65 14.10
CA ILE A 126 1.00 -4.77 15.27
C ILE A 126 -0.43 -4.52 15.77
N ARG A 127 -0.70 -4.74 17.07
CA ARG A 127 -2.01 -4.40 17.66
C ARG A 127 -2.20 -2.89 17.65
N LYS A 128 -3.08 -2.38 16.79
CA LYS A 128 -3.52 -0.98 16.79
C LYS A 128 -4.89 -0.85 17.44
N THR A 129 -5.10 0.22 18.22
CA THR A 129 -6.40 0.58 18.81
C THR A 129 -7.29 1.38 17.86
N VAL A 130 -6.74 1.90 16.75
CA VAL A 130 -7.42 2.69 15.70
C VAL A 130 -6.77 2.40 14.32
N LYS A 131 -7.55 2.41 13.23
CA LYS A 131 -7.03 2.33 11.86
C LYS A 131 -6.55 3.71 11.39
N GLU A 132 -5.25 3.86 11.14
CA GLU A 132 -4.62 5.13 10.70
C GLU A 132 -4.11 5.09 9.25
N GLY A 133 -4.40 4.00 8.52
CA GLY A 133 -3.88 3.70 7.18
C GLY A 133 -3.15 2.36 7.18
N ASP A 134 -3.12 1.69 6.03
CA ASP A 134 -2.58 0.38 5.74
C ASP A 134 -1.13 0.44 5.23
N PHE A 135 -0.31 -0.52 5.67
CA PHE A 135 1.11 -0.65 5.36
C PHE A 135 1.36 -2.05 4.79
N LEU A 136 2.09 -2.10 3.68
CA LEU A 136 2.46 -3.31 2.95
C LEU A 136 3.98 -3.39 2.86
N CYS A 137 4.54 -4.55 3.17
CA CYS A 137 5.97 -4.85 3.05
C CYS A 137 6.16 -6.26 2.49
N ARG A 138 7.35 -6.58 1.96
CA ARG A 138 7.66 -7.95 1.52
C ARG A 138 7.54 -8.97 2.67
N ARG A 139 7.22 -10.21 2.32
CA ARG A 139 7.37 -11.39 3.17
C ARG A 139 8.86 -11.72 3.33
N GLU A 140 9.25 -12.21 4.50
CA GLU A 140 10.59 -12.76 4.77
C GLU A 140 10.71 -14.19 4.21
#